data_AF-A0A938MMQ7-F1
#
_entry.id   AF-A0A938MMQ7-F1
#
_cell.length_a   1.000
_cell.length_b   1.000
_cell.length_c   1.000
_cell.angle_alpha   90.00
_cell.angle_beta   90.00
_cell.angle_gamma   90.00
#
_symmetry.space_group_name_H-M   'P 1'
#
loop_
_entity.id
_entity.type
_entity.pdbx_description
1 polymer ?
#
loop_
_entity_poly.entity_id
_entity_poly.type
_entity_poly.pdbx_seq_one_letter_code
_entity_poly.pdbx_strand_id
1 'polypeptide(L)'
;MMTARNEAVARAIHADATRNERIIAWLRLGLSPAIIPDFLGENVSPGLLWMDACIFAYFVVALLATYRWASWPGFKYVIMAADAGVGVYFTIINPDGGDATINFLSLGLFGALVVSTASIRLSRWAVAYGTGVVILGFVLVLLCAPPVPLPISAGVIVIILVLGCLSYYVMTRLFSLVADVTQKAQLARFLSPEVVELAARDPSLLQLGGKRQSVSMLFADIRAFSSVAEKHPPEEVIGFLNDYFRTTTGVIFSHRGTLDKFMGDA
;
A
#
# COMPACT_ATOMS: atom_id res chain seq x y z
N MET A 1 -16.81 19.71 -7.61
CA MET A 1 -16.29 19.28 -6.29
C MET A 1 -15.81 17.83 -6.22
N MET A 2 -16.50 16.83 -6.82
CA MET A 2 -16.02 15.42 -6.82
C MET A 2 -14.68 15.21 -7.54
N THR A 3 -14.39 15.98 -8.60
CA THR A 3 -13.14 15.91 -9.37
C THR A 3 -11.92 16.35 -8.56
N ALA A 4 -11.97 17.53 -7.91
CA ALA A 4 -10.89 18.03 -7.07
C ALA A 4 -10.59 17.12 -5.85
N ARG A 5 -11.63 16.51 -5.25
CA ARG A 5 -11.48 15.52 -4.16
C ARG A 5 -10.80 14.24 -4.64
N ASN A 6 -11.21 13.72 -5.80
CA ASN A 6 -10.61 12.52 -6.39
C ASN A 6 -9.14 12.78 -6.78
N GLU A 7 -8.81 13.98 -7.25
CA GLU A 7 -7.44 14.38 -7.57
C GLU A 7 -6.56 14.56 -6.33
N ALA A 8 -7.09 15.09 -5.23
CA ALA A 8 -6.35 15.21 -3.97
C ALA A 8 -6.04 13.84 -3.36
N VAL A 9 -7.02 12.93 -3.36
CA VAL A 9 -6.85 11.56 -2.89
C VAL A 9 -5.89 10.77 -3.81
N ALA A 10 -6.02 10.92 -5.13
CA ALA A 10 -5.10 10.29 -6.08
C ALA A 10 -3.65 10.78 -5.88
N ARG A 11 -3.44 12.08 -5.66
CA ARG A 11 -2.12 12.65 -5.37
C ARG A 11 -1.52 12.13 -4.07
N ALA A 12 -2.33 12.00 -3.00
CA ALA A 12 -1.87 11.43 -1.74
C ALA A 12 -1.44 9.95 -1.89
N ILE A 13 -2.25 9.15 -2.58
CA ILE A 13 -1.93 7.75 -2.88
C ILE A 13 -0.66 7.64 -3.74
N HIS A 14 -0.48 8.52 -4.73
CA HIS A 14 0.73 8.54 -5.56
C HIS A 14 1.99 8.94 -4.76
N ALA A 15 1.87 9.89 -3.83
CA ALA A 15 2.97 10.27 -2.95
C ALA A 15 3.38 9.11 -2.02
N ASP A 16 2.40 8.42 -1.42
CA ASP A 16 2.65 7.25 -0.58
C ASP A 16 3.23 6.07 -1.38
N ALA A 17 2.75 5.84 -2.60
CA ALA A 17 3.31 4.82 -3.49
C ALA A 17 4.79 5.11 -3.81
N THR A 18 5.13 6.37 -4.09
CA THR A 18 6.53 6.78 -4.37
C THR A 18 7.43 6.57 -3.16
N ARG A 19 6.93 6.87 -1.95
CA ARG A 19 7.65 6.62 -0.69
C ARG A 19 7.86 5.12 -0.47
N ASN A 20 6.84 4.31 -0.73
CA ASN A 20 6.92 2.86 -0.60
C ASN A 20 7.93 2.25 -1.57
N GLU A 21 8.00 2.73 -2.81
CA GLU A 21 9.02 2.26 -3.78
C GLU A 21 10.45 2.52 -3.28
N ARG A 22 10.72 3.67 -2.65
CA ARG A 22 12.05 3.97 -2.08
C ARG A 22 12.40 3.03 -0.92
N ILE A 23 11.44 2.76 -0.03
CA ILE A 23 11.62 1.82 1.08
C ILE A 23 11.93 0.42 0.54
N ILE A 24 11.17 -0.03 -0.46
CA ILE A 24 11.37 -1.32 -1.12
C ILE A 24 12.77 -1.41 -1.75
N ALA A 25 13.25 -0.36 -2.41
CA ALA A 25 14.57 -0.36 -3.03
C ALA A 25 15.71 -0.47 -1.99
N TRP A 26 15.58 0.20 -0.83
CA TRP A 26 16.53 0.04 0.27
C TRP A 26 16.47 -1.35 0.90
N LEU A 27 15.27 -1.92 1.08
CA LEU A 27 15.11 -3.29 1.55
C LEU A 27 15.80 -4.29 0.62
N ARG A 28 15.66 -4.14 -0.71
CA ARG A 28 16.34 -5.00 -1.69
C ARG A 28 17.86 -4.92 -1.58
N LEU A 29 18.41 -3.70 -1.51
CA LEU A 29 19.85 -3.52 -1.37
C LEU A 29 20.34 -4.14 -0.04
N GLY A 30 19.62 -3.94 1.06
CA GLY A 30 19.95 -4.50 2.36
C GLY A 30 19.84 -6.03 2.44
N LEU A 31 18.95 -6.64 1.66
CA LEU A 31 18.79 -8.09 1.55
C LEU A 31 19.77 -8.72 0.56
N SER A 32 20.38 -7.93 -0.33
CA SER A 32 21.33 -8.45 -1.34
C SER A 32 22.49 -9.27 -0.76
N PRO A 33 23.13 -8.94 0.39
CA PRO A 33 24.22 -9.74 0.95
C PRO A 33 23.75 -11.07 1.54
N ALA A 34 22.48 -11.17 1.95
CA ALA A 34 21.91 -12.42 2.47
C ALA A 34 21.53 -13.40 1.34
N ILE A 35 21.29 -12.87 0.14
CA ILE A 35 20.97 -13.65 -1.07
C ILE A 35 22.26 -14.10 -1.77
N ILE A 36 23.40 -13.47 -1.46
CA ILE A 36 24.72 -13.74 -2.01
C ILE A 36 25.63 -14.30 -0.89
N PRO A 37 25.42 -15.55 -0.44
CA PRO A 37 26.16 -16.12 0.69
C PRO A 37 27.66 -16.31 0.41
N ASP A 38 28.06 -16.39 -0.87
CA ASP A 38 29.43 -16.73 -1.27
C ASP A 38 30.46 -15.62 -1.03
N PHE A 39 30.02 -14.39 -0.76
CA PHE A 39 30.92 -13.26 -0.44
C PHE A 39 31.76 -13.48 0.85
N LEU A 40 31.40 -14.47 1.68
CA LEU A 40 32.06 -14.80 2.95
C LEU A 40 32.75 -16.18 2.95
N GLY A 41 32.73 -16.93 1.83
CA GLY A 41 33.31 -18.28 1.74
C GLY A 41 34.81 -18.29 1.36
N GLU A 42 35.60 -19.19 1.96
CA GLU A 42 37.06 -19.27 1.71
C GLU A 42 37.45 -19.98 0.38
N ASN A 43 36.50 -20.54 -0.38
CA ASN A 43 36.78 -21.28 -1.64
C ASN A 43 35.78 -20.92 -2.76
N VAL A 44 35.85 -19.69 -3.27
CA VAL A 44 34.92 -19.23 -4.33
C VAL A 44 35.59 -19.28 -5.70
N SER A 45 34.92 -19.84 -6.70
CA SER A 45 35.39 -19.81 -8.08
C SER A 45 35.34 -18.38 -8.65
N PRO A 46 36.31 -17.93 -9.48
CA PRO A 46 36.32 -16.57 -10.01
C PRO A 46 35.06 -16.18 -10.81
N GLY A 47 34.36 -17.15 -11.39
CA GLY A 47 33.11 -16.93 -12.11
C GLY A 47 31.92 -16.57 -11.22
N LEU A 48 31.86 -17.14 -10.00
CA LEU A 48 30.80 -16.85 -9.03
C LEU A 48 30.90 -15.41 -8.50
N LEU A 49 32.12 -14.97 -8.16
CA LEU A 49 32.38 -13.61 -7.68
C LEU A 49 32.00 -12.53 -8.70
N TRP A 50 32.24 -12.78 -9.99
CA TRP A 50 31.84 -11.86 -11.06
C TRP A 50 30.33 -11.73 -11.17
N MET A 51 29.61 -12.84 -11.01
CA MET A 51 28.15 -12.87 -11.05
C MET A 51 27.54 -12.14 -9.85
N ASP A 52 28.08 -12.34 -8.67
CA ASP A 52 27.68 -11.64 -7.44
C ASP A 52 27.87 -10.14 -7.54
N ALA A 53 28.99 -9.70 -8.11
CA ALA A 53 29.25 -8.29 -8.41
C ALA A 53 28.23 -7.71 -9.40
N CYS A 54 27.81 -8.48 -10.42
CA CYS A 54 26.76 -8.07 -11.36
C CYS A 54 25.40 -7.90 -10.67
N ILE A 55 25.04 -8.78 -9.73
CA ILE A 55 23.78 -8.70 -8.98
C ILE A 55 23.77 -7.47 -8.06
N PHE A 56 24.86 -7.25 -7.33
CA PHE A 56 24.99 -6.07 -6.48
C PHE A 56 24.92 -4.78 -7.32
N ALA A 57 25.60 -4.76 -8.47
CA ALA A 57 25.52 -3.63 -9.41
C ALA A 57 24.09 -3.41 -9.92
N TYR A 58 23.34 -4.47 -10.24
CA TYR A 58 21.92 -4.37 -10.60
C TYR A 58 21.09 -3.73 -9.47
N PHE A 59 21.24 -4.18 -8.21
CA PHE A 59 20.49 -3.60 -7.09
C PHE A 59 20.83 -2.12 -6.84
N VAL A 60 22.10 -1.74 -7.02
CA VAL A 60 22.51 -0.33 -6.94
C VAL A 60 21.89 0.49 -8.07
N VAL A 61 21.91 -0.01 -9.32
CA VAL A 61 21.27 0.66 -10.45
C VAL A 61 19.75 0.75 -10.26
N ALA A 62 19.11 -0.31 -9.75
CA ALA A 62 17.69 -0.33 -9.42
C ALA A 62 17.33 0.71 -8.33
N LEU A 63 18.19 0.88 -7.32
CA LEU A 63 18.03 1.92 -6.30
C LEU A 63 18.10 3.32 -6.92
N LEU A 64 19.12 3.60 -7.73
CA LEU A 64 19.30 4.89 -8.40
C LEU A 64 18.14 5.19 -9.36
N ALA A 65 17.71 4.20 -10.14
CA ALA A 65 16.56 4.28 -11.03
C ALA A 65 15.27 4.58 -10.25
N THR A 66 15.10 3.99 -9.07
CA THR A 66 13.94 4.27 -8.20
C THR A 66 13.95 5.72 -7.72
N TYR A 67 15.10 6.27 -7.32
CA TYR A 67 15.16 7.68 -6.92
C TYR A 67 14.88 8.65 -8.07
N ARG A 68 15.21 8.27 -9.31
CA ARG A 68 15.00 9.11 -10.49
C ARG A 68 13.61 9.00 -11.11
N TRP A 69 13.01 7.81 -11.11
CA TRP A 69 11.81 7.49 -11.90
C TRP A 69 10.64 6.91 -11.10
N ALA A 70 10.71 6.82 -9.77
CA ALA A 70 9.59 6.31 -8.95
C ALA A 70 8.30 7.13 -9.07
N SER A 71 8.35 8.37 -9.55
CA SER A 71 7.16 9.19 -9.81
C SER A 71 6.31 8.66 -10.96
N TRP A 72 6.87 7.81 -11.84
CA TRP A 72 6.14 7.25 -12.98
C TRP A 72 5.30 6.04 -12.54
N PRO A 73 3.96 6.04 -12.78
CA PRO A 73 3.08 4.96 -12.33
C PRO A 73 3.42 3.57 -12.88
N GLY A 74 4.05 3.52 -14.07
CA GLY A 74 4.47 2.29 -14.74
C GLY A 74 5.77 1.68 -14.21
N PHE A 75 6.59 2.48 -13.53
CA PHE A 75 7.95 2.08 -13.11
C PHE A 75 7.95 0.83 -12.24
N LYS A 76 6.95 0.71 -11.36
CA LYS A 76 6.76 -0.43 -10.47
C LYS A 76 6.63 -1.77 -11.24
N TYR A 77 5.99 -1.79 -12.41
CA TYR A 77 5.85 -3.01 -13.21
C TYR A 77 7.15 -3.36 -13.91
N VAL A 78 7.88 -2.34 -14.39
CA VAL A 78 9.18 -2.51 -15.04
C VAL A 78 10.20 -3.11 -14.08
N ILE A 79 10.32 -2.55 -12.87
CA ILE A 79 11.28 -3.04 -11.88
C ILE A 79 10.93 -4.47 -11.42
N MET A 80 9.64 -4.82 -11.31
CA MET A 80 9.20 -6.18 -10.99
C MET A 80 9.58 -7.20 -12.06
N ALA A 81 9.41 -6.83 -13.34
CA ALA A 81 9.83 -7.69 -14.44
C ALA A 81 11.34 -7.83 -14.50
N ALA A 82 12.07 -6.75 -14.27
CA ALA A 82 13.53 -6.77 -14.21
C ALA A 82 14.03 -7.67 -13.06
N ASP A 83 13.45 -7.57 -11.86
CA ASP A 83 13.81 -8.41 -10.72
C ASP A 83 13.61 -9.89 -11.05
N ALA A 84 12.43 -10.26 -11.56
CA ALA A 84 12.15 -11.64 -11.95
C ALA A 84 13.07 -12.14 -13.08
N GLY A 85 13.39 -11.28 -14.04
CA GLY A 85 14.34 -11.57 -15.11
C GLY A 85 15.74 -11.85 -14.60
N VAL A 86 16.23 -11.09 -13.61
CA VAL A 86 17.52 -11.35 -12.95
C VAL A 86 17.52 -12.70 -12.25
N GLY A 87 16.42 -13.05 -11.55
CA GLY A 87 16.26 -14.37 -10.94
C GLY A 87 16.33 -15.52 -11.95
N VAL A 88 15.60 -15.41 -13.06
CA VAL A 88 15.59 -16.42 -14.14
C VAL A 88 16.96 -16.54 -14.81
N TYR A 89 17.58 -15.41 -15.14
CA TYR A 89 18.90 -15.34 -15.76
C TYR A 89 19.95 -16.09 -14.92
N PHE A 90 19.91 -15.89 -13.60
CA PHE A 90 20.82 -16.56 -12.66
C PHE A 90 20.69 -18.08 -12.72
N THR A 91 19.46 -18.60 -12.67
CA THR A 91 19.25 -20.06 -12.67
C THR A 91 19.67 -20.72 -14.00
N ILE A 92 19.61 -19.99 -15.12
CA ILE A 92 19.95 -20.53 -16.44
C ILE A 92 21.47 -20.51 -16.71
N ILE A 93 22.17 -19.44 -16.31
CA ILE A 93 23.59 -19.24 -16.67
C ILE A 93 24.58 -19.89 -15.72
N ASN A 94 24.12 -20.33 -14.55
CA ASN A 94 24.95 -21.08 -13.61
C ASN A 94 24.52 -22.55 -13.46
N PRO A 95 24.55 -23.36 -14.55
CA PRO A 95 24.22 -24.78 -14.47
C PRO A 95 25.30 -25.61 -13.77
N ASP A 96 26.53 -25.10 -13.68
CA ASP A 96 27.71 -25.84 -13.21
C ASP A 96 28.11 -25.50 -11.75
N GLY A 97 27.53 -24.46 -11.14
CA GLY A 97 27.92 -23.92 -9.83
C GLY A 97 27.35 -24.63 -8.60
N GLY A 98 26.62 -25.74 -8.77
CA GLY A 98 26.05 -26.50 -7.67
C GLY A 98 24.93 -27.44 -8.09
N ASP A 99 24.36 -28.17 -7.13
CA ASP A 99 23.16 -28.99 -7.33
C ASP A 99 22.02 -28.12 -7.88
N ALA A 100 21.45 -28.51 -9.04
CA ALA A 100 20.33 -27.81 -9.69
C ALA A 100 19.17 -27.53 -8.71
N THR A 101 19.03 -28.38 -7.69
CA THR A 101 18.07 -28.22 -6.60
C THR A 101 18.28 -26.93 -5.80
N ILE A 102 19.53 -26.54 -5.52
CA ILE A 102 19.87 -25.34 -4.73
C ILE A 102 19.49 -24.09 -5.52
N ASN A 103 19.85 -24.04 -6.81
CA ASN A 103 19.51 -22.90 -7.68
C ASN A 103 17.99 -22.70 -7.80
N PHE A 104 17.22 -23.80 -7.84
CA PHE A 104 15.76 -23.75 -7.84
C PHE A 104 15.16 -23.24 -6.53
N LEU A 105 15.71 -23.64 -5.38
CA LEU A 105 15.25 -23.17 -4.08
C LEU A 105 15.55 -21.68 -3.89
N SER A 106 16.73 -21.22 -4.31
CA SER A 106 17.13 -19.81 -4.30
C SER A 106 16.20 -18.94 -5.16
N LEU A 107 15.82 -19.42 -6.35
CA LEU A 107 14.83 -18.76 -7.20
C LEU A 107 13.45 -18.67 -6.53
N GLY A 108 13.03 -19.74 -5.85
CA GLY A 108 11.78 -19.76 -5.08
C GLY A 108 11.77 -18.73 -3.95
N LEU A 109 12.85 -18.64 -3.18
CA LEU A 109 13.02 -17.67 -2.11
C LEU A 109 13.02 -16.23 -2.65
N PHE A 110 13.72 -15.99 -3.77
CA PHE A 110 13.76 -14.70 -4.43
C PHE A 110 12.37 -14.31 -4.98
N GLY A 111 11.66 -15.24 -5.60
CA GLY A 111 10.28 -15.05 -6.07
C GLY A 111 9.32 -14.70 -4.92
N ALA A 112 9.43 -15.39 -3.79
CA ALA A 112 8.66 -15.08 -2.57
C ALA A 112 8.95 -13.67 -2.05
N LEU A 113 10.18 -13.18 -2.16
CA LEU A 113 10.58 -11.83 -1.77
C LEU A 113 10.02 -10.75 -2.72
N VAL A 114 10.03 -11.02 -4.02
CA VAL A 114 9.39 -10.15 -5.03
C VAL A 114 7.88 -10.05 -4.78
N VAL A 115 7.20 -11.17 -4.49
CA VAL A 115 5.77 -11.18 -4.15
C VAL A 115 5.50 -10.46 -2.82
N SER A 116 6.35 -10.67 -1.82
CA SER A 116 6.21 -10.01 -0.52
C SER A 116 6.37 -8.49 -0.64
N THR A 117 7.37 -8.02 -1.39
CA THR A 117 7.57 -6.59 -1.66
C THR A 117 6.46 -6.00 -2.54
N ALA A 118 5.79 -6.79 -3.38
CA ALA A 118 4.60 -6.37 -4.12
C ALA A 118 3.45 -5.93 -3.18
N SER A 119 3.32 -6.57 -2.01
CA SER A 119 2.31 -6.25 -1.00
C SER A 119 2.45 -4.83 -0.44
N ILE A 120 3.68 -4.33 -0.35
CA ILE A 120 4.00 -3.00 0.19
C ILE A 120 3.53 -1.88 -0.75
N ARG A 121 3.29 -2.19 -2.03
CA ARG A 121 2.92 -1.20 -3.07
C ARG A 121 1.45 -0.79 -3.04
N LEU A 122 0.69 -1.27 -2.06
CA LEU A 122 -0.71 -0.93 -1.81
C LEU A 122 -1.61 -0.99 -3.07
N SER A 123 -1.32 -1.92 -3.99
CA SER A 123 -2.03 -2.02 -5.27
C SER A 123 -2.32 -3.48 -5.62
N ARG A 124 -3.62 -3.81 -5.69
CA ARG A 124 -4.11 -5.16 -6.03
C ARG A 124 -3.57 -5.67 -7.38
N TRP A 125 -3.43 -4.78 -8.34
CA TRP A 125 -2.90 -5.10 -9.68
C TRP A 125 -1.40 -5.33 -9.68
N ALA A 126 -0.64 -4.65 -8.82
CA ALA A 126 0.80 -4.88 -8.69
C ALA A 126 1.10 -6.25 -8.07
N VAL A 127 0.29 -6.69 -7.09
CA VAL A 127 0.40 -8.03 -6.50
C VAL A 127 0.07 -9.11 -7.52
N ALA A 128 -1.05 -8.97 -8.25
CA ALA A 128 -1.43 -9.93 -9.29
C ALA A 128 -0.38 -10.04 -10.41
N TYR A 129 0.13 -8.90 -10.88
CA TYR A 129 1.19 -8.86 -11.89
C TYR A 129 2.49 -9.48 -11.38
N GLY A 130 2.96 -9.09 -10.19
CA GLY A 130 4.19 -9.61 -9.60
C GLY A 130 4.15 -11.13 -9.43
N THR A 131 3.06 -11.66 -8.89
CA THR A 131 2.85 -13.12 -8.76
C THR A 131 2.85 -13.80 -10.12
N GLY A 132 2.16 -13.25 -11.13
CA GLY A 132 2.13 -13.80 -12.48
C GLY A 132 3.51 -13.83 -13.15
N VAL A 133 4.29 -12.76 -13.01
CA VAL A 133 5.65 -12.66 -13.56
C VAL A 133 6.59 -13.65 -12.88
N VAL A 134 6.50 -13.81 -11.55
CA VAL A 134 7.31 -14.79 -10.81
C VAL A 134 6.96 -16.22 -11.22
N ILE A 135 5.67 -16.55 -11.36
CA ILE A 135 5.22 -17.86 -11.84
C ILE A 135 5.73 -18.11 -13.26
N LEU A 136 5.61 -17.13 -14.16
CA LEU A 136 6.11 -17.24 -15.53
C LEU A 136 7.62 -17.50 -15.55
N GLY A 137 8.39 -16.77 -14.75
CA GLY A 137 9.83 -17.01 -14.61
C GLY A 137 10.13 -18.42 -14.11
N PHE A 138 9.38 -18.90 -13.12
CA PHE A 138 9.54 -20.25 -12.58
C PHE A 138 9.23 -21.35 -13.61
N VAL A 139 8.18 -21.16 -14.41
CA VAL A 139 7.81 -22.08 -15.51
C VAL A 139 8.89 -22.08 -16.59
N LEU A 140 9.44 -20.92 -16.96
CA LEU A 140 10.52 -20.83 -17.95
C LEU A 140 11.76 -21.60 -17.50
N VAL A 141 12.12 -21.49 -16.22
CA VAL A 141 13.25 -22.23 -15.65
C VAL A 141 12.98 -23.75 -15.67
N LEU A 142 11.77 -24.21 -15.35
CA LEU A 142 11.42 -25.64 -15.47
C LEU A 142 11.54 -26.20 -16.90
N LEU A 143 11.35 -25.35 -17.92
CA LEU A 143 11.44 -25.75 -19.33
C LEU A 143 12.88 -25.73 -19.87
N CYS A 144 13.75 -24.87 -19.34
CA CYS A 144 15.08 -24.63 -19.89
C CYS A 144 16.23 -25.20 -19.04
N ALA A 145 16.02 -25.42 -17.74
CA ALA A 145 17.02 -25.91 -16.80
C ALA A 145 16.98 -27.44 -16.68
N PRO A 146 18.06 -28.09 -16.16
CA PRO A 146 18.05 -29.51 -15.88
C PRO A 146 16.85 -29.94 -15.00
N PRO A 147 16.26 -31.12 -15.25
CA PRO A 147 15.04 -31.54 -14.58
C PRO A 147 15.29 -31.77 -13.08
N VAL A 148 14.60 -30.99 -12.26
CA VAL A 148 14.60 -31.11 -10.80
C VAL A 148 13.46 -32.03 -10.36
N PRO A 149 13.60 -32.78 -9.24
CA PRO A 149 12.54 -33.65 -8.75
C PRO A 149 11.18 -32.93 -8.65
N LEU A 150 10.15 -33.57 -9.22
CA LEU A 150 8.74 -33.15 -9.18
C LEU A 150 8.25 -32.67 -7.79
N PRO A 151 8.55 -33.34 -6.65
CA PRO A 151 8.07 -32.87 -5.36
C PRO A 151 8.65 -31.51 -4.94
N ILE A 152 9.89 -31.21 -5.32
CA ILE A 152 10.56 -29.95 -4.94
C ILE A 152 9.99 -28.80 -5.76
N SER A 153 9.87 -28.98 -7.08
CA SER A 153 9.28 -27.98 -7.99
C SER A 153 7.82 -27.68 -7.63
N ALA A 154 7.02 -28.71 -7.36
CA ALA A 154 5.64 -28.53 -6.91
C ALA A 154 5.55 -27.80 -5.57
N GLY A 155 6.42 -28.11 -4.61
CA GLY A 155 6.46 -27.43 -3.31
C GLY A 155 6.71 -25.93 -3.41
N VAL A 156 7.69 -25.52 -4.23
CA VAL A 156 8.00 -24.09 -4.44
C VAL A 156 6.84 -23.35 -5.11
N ILE A 157 6.21 -23.96 -6.13
CA ILE A 157 5.04 -23.36 -6.79
C ILE A 157 3.89 -23.17 -5.80
N VAL A 158 3.62 -24.18 -4.96
CA VAL A 158 2.57 -24.09 -3.93
C VAL A 158 2.89 -22.97 -2.94
N ILE A 159 4.14 -22.83 -2.49
CA ILE A 159 4.55 -21.75 -1.58
C ILE A 159 4.33 -20.38 -2.23
N ILE A 160 4.74 -20.18 -3.49
CA ILE A 160 4.55 -18.92 -4.21
C ILE A 160 3.05 -18.60 -4.36
N LEU A 161 2.23 -19.60 -4.71
CA LEU A 161 0.78 -19.44 -4.83
C LEU A 161 0.12 -19.09 -3.48
N VAL A 162 0.51 -19.78 -2.40
CA VAL A 162 -0.01 -19.50 -1.06
C VAL A 162 0.40 -18.10 -0.61
N LEU A 163 1.65 -17.69 -0.79
CA LEU A 163 2.12 -16.35 -0.45
C LEU A 163 1.45 -15.27 -1.32
N GLY A 164 1.27 -15.52 -2.61
CA GLY A 164 0.58 -14.61 -3.52
C GLY A 164 -0.90 -14.45 -3.15
N CYS A 165 -1.58 -15.55 -2.82
CA CYS A 165 -2.97 -15.55 -2.38
C CYS A 165 -3.13 -14.84 -1.03
N LEU A 166 -2.24 -15.14 -0.07
CA LEU A 166 -2.23 -14.49 1.24
C LEU A 166 -1.97 -12.99 1.12
N SER A 167 -0.98 -12.59 0.32
CA SER A 167 -0.70 -11.18 0.03
C SER A 167 -1.91 -10.47 -0.58
N TYR A 168 -2.56 -11.09 -1.56
CA TYR A 168 -3.77 -10.56 -2.18
C TYR A 168 -4.92 -10.41 -1.17
N TYR A 169 -5.12 -11.41 -0.31
CA TYR A 169 -6.13 -11.39 0.75
C TYR A 169 -5.85 -10.28 1.78
N VAL A 170 -4.63 -10.19 2.31
CA VAL A 170 -4.23 -9.14 3.26
C VAL A 170 -4.44 -7.77 2.62
N MET A 171 -4.04 -7.60 1.37
CA MET A 171 -4.17 -6.33 0.67
C MET A 171 -5.63 -5.89 0.47
N THR A 172 -6.52 -6.83 0.12
CA THR A 172 -7.96 -6.53 -0.02
C THR A 172 -8.61 -6.21 1.31
N ARG A 173 -8.23 -6.91 2.39
CA ARG A 173 -8.69 -6.63 3.76
C ARG A 173 -8.22 -5.28 4.29
N LEU A 174 -6.94 -4.96 4.09
CA LEU A 174 -6.39 -3.65 4.48
C LEU A 174 -7.14 -2.52 3.78
N PHE A 175 -7.40 -2.66 2.48
CA PHE A 175 -8.12 -1.64 1.73
C PHE A 175 -9.56 -1.47 2.25
N SER A 176 -10.28 -2.56 2.56
CA SER A 176 -11.62 -2.46 3.14
C SER A 176 -11.61 -1.82 4.53
N LEU A 177 -10.63 -2.17 5.37
CA LEU A 177 -10.52 -1.60 6.73
C LEU A 177 -10.24 -0.10 6.68
N VAL A 178 -9.32 0.34 5.82
CA VAL A 178 -9.01 1.76 5.64
C VAL A 178 -10.25 2.50 5.13
N ALA A 179 -10.95 1.95 4.14
CA ALA A 179 -12.18 2.53 3.62
C ALA A 179 -13.25 2.70 4.72
N ASP A 180 -13.50 1.67 5.51
CA ASP A 180 -14.46 1.68 6.62
C ASP A 180 -14.10 2.71 7.69
N VAL A 181 -12.82 2.80 8.07
CA VAL A 181 -12.34 3.78 9.05
C VAL A 181 -12.49 5.21 8.52
N THR A 182 -12.16 5.46 7.25
CA THR A 182 -12.38 6.79 6.67
C THR A 182 -13.85 7.17 6.60
N GLN A 183 -14.74 6.22 6.28
CA GLN A 183 -16.17 6.48 6.21
C GLN A 183 -16.75 6.74 7.62
N LYS A 184 -16.35 5.94 8.61
CA LYS A 184 -16.73 6.15 10.02
C LYS A 184 -16.19 7.47 10.57
N ALA A 185 -14.95 7.83 10.28
CA ALA A 185 -14.36 9.11 10.68
C ALA A 185 -15.04 10.32 9.99
N GLN A 186 -15.58 10.12 8.78
CA GLN A 186 -16.39 11.11 8.08
C GLN A 186 -17.81 11.22 8.63
N LEU A 187 -18.38 10.16 9.20
CA LEU A 187 -19.68 10.21 9.87
C LEU A 187 -19.54 10.74 11.30
N ALA A 188 -18.45 10.39 12.00
CA ALA A 188 -18.16 10.83 13.38
C ALA A 188 -18.00 12.35 13.51
N ARG A 189 -17.60 13.06 12.45
CA ARG A 189 -17.57 14.53 12.43
C ARG A 189 -18.97 15.17 12.38
N PHE A 190 -20.02 14.39 12.11
CA PHE A 190 -21.42 14.84 12.13
C PHE A 190 -22.20 14.31 13.32
N LEU A 191 -21.59 13.49 14.18
CA LEU A 191 -22.21 12.88 15.34
C LEU A 191 -21.50 13.36 16.60
N SER A 192 -22.23 13.63 17.68
CA SER A 192 -21.59 13.96 18.94
C SER A 192 -20.77 12.76 19.47
N PRO A 193 -19.66 12.98 20.19
CA PRO A 193 -18.84 11.91 20.74
C PRO A 193 -19.64 10.88 21.57
N GLU A 194 -20.66 11.34 22.31
CA GLU A 194 -21.56 10.47 23.07
C GLU A 194 -22.36 9.52 22.16
N VAL A 195 -22.85 9.96 21.00
CA VAL A 195 -23.57 9.09 20.05
C VAL A 195 -22.64 8.07 19.40
N VAL A 196 -21.40 8.46 19.09
CA VAL A 196 -20.39 7.54 18.53
C VAL A 196 -20.00 6.48 19.56
N GLU A 197 -19.79 6.86 20.82
CA GLU A 197 -19.52 5.89 21.90
C GLU A 197 -20.71 4.97 22.17
N LEU A 198 -21.93 5.50 22.16
CA LEU A 198 -23.14 4.69 22.37
C LEU A 198 -23.30 3.66 21.24
N ALA A 199 -23.12 4.08 19.99
CA ALA A 199 -23.17 3.21 18.81
C ALA A 199 -22.07 2.14 18.81
N ALA A 200 -20.88 2.47 19.31
CA ALA A 200 -19.76 1.54 19.41
C ALA A 200 -19.95 0.49 20.52
N ARG A 201 -20.60 0.86 21.64
CA ARG A 201 -20.87 -0.05 22.76
C ARG A 201 -22.01 -1.01 22.49
N ASP A 202 -23.09 -0.53 21.87
CA ASP A 202 -24.23 -1.37 21.55
C ASP A 202 -24.96 -0.86 20.30
N PRO A 203 -24.72 -1.47 19.13
CA PRO A 203 -25.40 -1.11 17.88
C PRO A 203 -26.92 -1.24 17.95
N SER A 204 -27.44 -2.05 18.87
CA SER A 204 -28.89 -2.27 19.03
C SER A 204 -29.60 -1.12 19.74
N LEU A 205 -28.87 -0.18 20.37
CA LEU A 205 -29.43 1.05 20.94
C LEU A 205 -29.76 2.10 19.87
N LEU A 206 -29.24 1.96 18.64
CA LEU A 206 -29.65 2.74 17.48
C LEU A 206 -30.97 2.23 16.88
N GLN A 207 -31.95 1.94 17.73
CA GLN A 207 -33.27 1.50 17.26
C GLN A 207 -33.92 2.59 16.41
N LEU A 208 -34.18 2.25 15.14
CA LEU A 208 -34.98 3.03 14.21
C LEU A 208 -36.42 3.07 14.73
N GLY A 209 -36.89 4.26 15.10
CA GLY A 209 -38.24 4.43 15.66
C GLY A 209 -38.55 5.84 16.17
N GLY A 210 -37.52 6.66 16.43
CA GLY A 210 -37.69 8.01 16.99
C GLY A 210 -38.20 7.96 18.43
N LYS A 211 -37.70 8.86 19.28
CA LYS A 211 -38.14 8.96 20.68
C LYS A 211 -38.60 10.37 20.96
N ARG A 212 -39.76 10.52 21.62
CA ARG A 212 -40.21 11.82 22.10
C ARG A 212 -39.37 12.21 23.32
N GLN A 213 -38.69 13.34 23.23
CA GLN A 213 -37.80 13.85 24.28
C GLN A 213 -37.95 15.36 24.40
N SER A 214 -37.76 15.90 25.60
CA SER A 214 -37.67 17.34 25.83
C SER A 214 -36.25 17.77 25.47
N VAL A 215 -36.12 18.69 24.51
CA VAL A 215 -34.83 19.20 24.02
C VAL A 215 -34.85 20.72 23.97
N SER A 216 -33.69 21.34 24.22
CA SER A 216 -33.48 22.76 23.95
C SER A 216 -32.78 22.90 22.60
N MET A 217 -33.31 23.72 21.70
CA MET A 217 -32.72 23.97 20.37
C MET A 217 -32.01 25.31 20.36
N LEU A 218 -30.81 25.33 19.77
CA LEU A 218 -30.01 26.53 19.54
C LEU A 218 -29.84 26.71 18.03
N PHE A 219 -30.15 27.91 17.54
CA PHE A 219 -29.84 28.35 16.18
C PHE A 219 -28.86 29.51 16.29
N ALA A 220 -27.75 29.44 15.55
CA ALA A 220 -26.72 30.47 15.53
C ALA A 220 -26.31 30.70 14.07
N ASP A 221 -26.00 31.95 13.71
CA ASP A 221 -25.65 32.31 12.35
C ASP A 221 -24.60 33.44 12.32
N ILE A 222 -23.86 33.56 11.22
CA ILE A 222 -22.78 34.53 11.05
C ILE A 222 -23.36 35.87 10.56
N ARG A 223 -23.11 36.94 11.31
CA ARG A 223 -23.56 38.29 10.93
C ARG A 223 -22.96 38.71 9.59
N ALA A 224 -23.82 39.17 8.69
CA ALA A 224 -23.46 39.70 7.37
C ALA A 224 -22.65 38.73 6.49
N PHE A 225 -22.87 37.42 6.64
CA PHE A 225 -22.17 36.39 5.87
C PHE A 225 -22.26 36.58 4.36
N SER A 226 -23.42 36.97 3.82
CA SER A 226 -23.60 37.20 2.38
C SER A 226 -22.58 38.21 1.82
N SER A 227 -22.32 39.30 2.56
CA SER A 227 -21.32 40.29 2.16
C SER A 227 -19.88 39.76 2.23
N VAL A 228 -19.60 38.82 3.12
CA VAL A 228 -18.28 38.14 3.20
C VAL A 228 -18.14 37.16 2.05
N ALA A 229 -19.17 36.35 1.77
CA ALA A 229 -19.17 35.36 0.71
C ALA A 229 -19.04 35.99 -0.69
N GLU A 230 -19.62 37.17 -0.91
CA GLU A 230 -19.54 37.89 -2.19
C GLU A 230 -18.19 38.58 -2.44
N LYS A 231 -17.45 38.93 -1.39
CA LYS A 231 -16.20 39.72 -1.48
C LYS A 231 -14.94 38.87 -1.48
N HIS A 232 -15.04 37.61 -1.09
CA HIS A 232 -13.89 36.72 -0.92
C HIS A 232 -13.91 35.55 -1.92
N PRO A 233 -12.73 35.06 -2.34
CA PRO A 233 -12.66 33.85 -3.14
C PRO A 233 -13.20 32.64 -2.35
N PRO A 234 -13.82 31.66 -3.04
CA PRO A 234 -14.47 30.52 -2.39
C PRO A 234 -13.57 29.74 -1.41
N GLU A 235 -12.28 29.65 -1.69
CA GLU A 235 -11.31 28.96 -0.84
C GLU A 235 -11.15 29.64 0.53
N GLU A 236 -11.16 30.98 0.57
CA GLU A 236 -11.07 31.76 1.81
C GLU A 236 -12.37 31.66 2.62
N VAL A 237 -13.52 31.71 1.95
CA VAL A 237 -14.84 31.57 2.59
C VAL A 237 -14.97 30.19 3.23
N ILE A 238 -14.55 29.13 2.54
CA ILE A 238 -14.55 27.77 3.07
C ILE A 238 -13.58 27.64 4.25
N GLY A 239 -12.40 28.27 4.19
CA GLY A 239 -11.45 28.30 5.30
C GLY A 239 -12.07 28.92 6.56
N PHE A 240 -12.66 30.11 6.41
CA PHE A 240 -13.35 30.83 7.48
C PHE A 240 -14.51 30.02 8.09
N LEU A 241 -15.37 29.42 7.26
CA LEU A 241 -16.47 28.56 7.73
C LEU A 241 -15.96 27.35 8.51
N ASN A 242 -14.90 26.69 8.03
CA ASN A 242 -14.34 25.53 8.73
C ASN A 242 -13.79 25.91 10.12
N ASP A 243 -13.17 27.08 10.25
CA ASP A 243 -12.65 27.55 11.54
C ASP A 243 -13.76 27.98 12.49
N TYR A 244 -14.79 28.66 11.98
CA TYR A 244 -16.01 28.96 12.72
C TYR A 244 -16.66 27.68 13.23
N PHE A 245 -17.01 26.74 12.34
CA PHE A 245 -17.66 25.49 12.71
C PHE A 245 -16.84 24.66 13.69
N ARG A 246 -15.50 24.60 13.53
CA ARG A 246 -14.63 23.89 14.47
C ARG A 246 -14.71 24.50 15.87
N THR A 247 -14.69 25.81 15.97
CA THR A 247 -14.76 26.51 17.26
C THR A 247 -16.13 26.31 17.92
N THR A 248 -17.21 26.52 17.16
CA THR A 248 -18.57 26.43 17.66
C THR A 248 -18.95 25.00 18.04
N THR A 249 -18.61 24.00 17.21
CA THR A 249 -18.86 22.59 17.53
C THR A 249 -18.06 22.11 18.74
N GLY A 250 -16.82 22.58 18.90
CA GLY A 250 -16.01 22.29 20.08
C GLY A 250 -16.71 22.72 21.38
N VAL A 251 -17.29 23.92 21.39
CA VAL A 251 -18.06 24.43 22.54
C VAL A 251 -19.36 23.64 22.74
N ILE A 252 -20.10 23.35 21.67
CA ILE A 252 -21.35 22.55 21.76
C ILE A 252 -21.05 21.18 22.39
N PHE A 253 -20.02 20.48 21.92
CA PHE A 253 -19.67 19.17 22.45
C PHE A 253 -19.09 19.25 23.88
N SER A 254 -18.37 20.31 24.26
CA SER A 254 -17.91 20.47 25.65
C SER A 254 -19.07 20.64 26.64
N HIS A 255 -20.20 21.16 26.18
CA HIS A 255 -21.44 21.26 26.95
C HIS A 255 -22.40 20.07 26.75
N ARG A 256 -21.92 18.96 26.16
CA ARG A 256 -22.72 17.76 25.84
C ARG A 256 -23.93 18.04 24.93
N GLY A 257 -23.86 19.10 24.14
CA GLY A 257 -24.82 19.33 23.05
C GLY A 257 -24.56 18.40 21.87
N THR A 258 -25.53 18.27 20.99
CA THR A 258 -25.39 17.54 19.72
C THR A 258 -25.69 18.48 18.57
N LEU A 259 -24.91 18.39 17.49
CA LEU A 259 -25.16 19.09 16.25
C LEU A 259 -26.15 18.29 15.41
N ASP A 260 -27.27 18.90 15.01
CA ASP A 260 -28.23 18.26 14.10
C ASP A 260 -27.76 18.36 12.65
N LYS A 261 -27.48 19.59 12.16
CA LYS A 261 -26.95 19.86 10.83
C LYS A 261 -26.40 21.29 10.73
N PHE A 262 -25.55 21.50 9.73
CA PHE A 262 -25.24 22.84 9.22
C PHE A 262 -26.21 23.19 8.09
N MET A 263 -26.71 24.43 8.05
CA MET A 263 -27.55 24.99 7.00
C MET A 263 -26.96 26.31 6.50
N GLY A 264 -25.98 26.23 5.60
CA GLY A 264 -25.27 27.41 5.08
C GLY A 264 -24.23 27.89 6.09
N ASP A 265 -24.42 29.08 6.63
CA ASP A 265 -23.67 29.72 7.71
C ASP A 265 -24.22 29.42 9.12
N ALA A 266 -25.40 28.79 9.19
CA ALA A 266 -26.07 28.34 10.42
C ALA A 266 -25.79 26.87 10.79
#